data_AF-A0A3N6HY61-F1
#
_entry.id   AF-A0A3N6HY61-F1
#
_cell.length_a   1.000
_cell.length_b   1.000
_cell.length_c   1.000
_cell.angle_alpha   90.00
_cell.angle_beta   90.00
_cell.angle_gamma   90.00
#
_symmetry.space_group_name_H-M   'P 1'
#
loop_
_entity.id
_entity.type
_entity.pdbx_description
1 polymer ?
#
loop_
_entity_poly.entity_id
_entity_poly.type
_entity_poly.pdbx_seq_one_letter_code
_entity_poly.pdbx_strand_id
1 'polypeptide(L)'
;MSPALGRAAHPSRGAARPGAPVEEALLEGIPESLKEWEKITVDLDQATSLATNGLPLGPDVYVTDPEFSFLGQEIERFGVHVEYVEFSITRSLGGSFRCGTQPLLRKF
;
A
#
# COMPACT_ATOMS: atom_id res chain seq x y z
N MET A 1 -25.73 6.01 -27.81
CA MET A 1 -24.26 6.00 -27.98
C MET A 1 -23.72 7.22 -27.23
N SER A 2 -23.15 7.02 -26.05
CA SER A 2 -22.55 8.08 -25.22
C SER A 2 -21.12 7.66 -24.93
N PRO A 3 -20.10 8.51 -25.17
CA PRO A 3 -18.72 8.08 -25.27
C PRO A 3 -18.15 7.73 -23.90
N ALA A 4 -17.25 6.74 -23.91
CA ALA A 4 -16.48 6.27 -22.78
C ALA A 4 -15.74 7.42 -22.07
N LEU A 5 -16.11 7.69 -20.82
CA LEU A 5 -15.30 8.50 -19.92
C LEU A 5 -14.20 7.61 -19.32
N GLY A 6 -13.12 7.47 -20.09
CA GLY A 6 -11.83 7.11 -19.53
C GLY A 6 -11.41 8.20 -18.56
N ARG A 7 -11.43 7.89 -17.25
CA ARG A 7 -10.69 8.71 -16.28
C ARG A 7 -9.24 8.26 -16.31
N ALA A 8 -8.46 9.05 -17.04
CA ALA A 8 -7.01 9.07 -16.99
C ALA A 8 -6.53 8.98 -15.54
N ALA A 9 -5.56 8.10 -15.30
CA ALA A 9 -4.69 8.20 -14.14
C ALA A 9 -4.11 9.62 -14.14
N HIS A 10 -4.40 10.41 -13.10
CA HIS A 10 -3.93 11.78 -12.99
C HIS A 10 -2.38 11.75 -12.89
N PRO A 11 -1.65 12.29 -13.89
CA PRO A 11 -0.22 12.04 -14.05
C PRO A 11 0.65 13.08 -13.30
N SER A 12 0.22 13.57 -12.13
CA SER A 12 0.92 14.69 -11.46
C SER A 12 1.06 14.58 -9.95
N ARG A 13 0.97 13.38 -9.38
CA ARG A 13 1.47 13.09 -8.04
C ARG A 13 2.18 11.75 -8.14
N GLY A 14 3.46 11.70 -7.79
CA GLY A 14 4.18 10.45 -7.54
C GLY A 14 3.47 9.75 -6.38
N ALA A 15 2.38 9.06 -6.69
CA ALA A 15 1.58 8.40 -5.68
C ALA A 15 2.34 7.12 -5.33
N ALA A 16 3.19 7.19 -4.31
CA ALA A 16 3.54 6.01 -3.54
C ALA A 16 2.23 5.30 -3.21
N ARG A 17 1.99 4.14 -3.82
CA ARG A 17 0.83 3.32 -3.52
C ARG A 17 1.31 2.32 -2.47
N PRO A 18 0.82 2.43 -1.22
CA PRO A 18 1.16 1.45 -0.20
C PRO A 18 0.78 0.04 -0.67
N GLY A 19 1.67 -0.92 -0.48
CA GLY A 19 1.51 -2.31 -0.95
C GLY A 19 2.24 -2.64 -2.26
N ALA A 20 3.26 -1.87 -2.64
CA ALA A 20 4.19 -2.25 -3.69
C ALA A 20 4.90 -3.58 -3.37
N PRO A 21 5.27 -4.39 -4.39
CA PRO A 21 6.03 -5.61 -4.18
C PRO A 21 7.41 -5.29 -3.60
N VAL A 22 7.88 -6.17 -2.71
CA VAL A 22 9.23 -6.11 -2.11
C VAL A 22 10.22 -6.57 -3.18
N GLU A 23 11.21 -5.73 -3.47
CA GLU A 23 12.09 -5.91 -4.64
C GLU A 23 12.88 -7.22 -4.55
N GLU A 24 13.34 -7.58 -3.36
CA GLU A 24 14.04 -8.85 -3.08
C GLU A 24 13.17 -10.09 -3.30
N ALA A 25 11.84 -9.95 -3.27
CA ALA A 25 10.91 -11.05 -3.51
C ALA A 25 10.54 -11.21 -5.00
N LEU A 26 11.00 -10.31 -5.88
CA LEU A 26 10.74 -10.35 -7.30
C LEU A 26 11.88 -11.06 -8.05
N LEU A 27 11.60 -12.26 -8.56
CA LEU A 27 12.58 -13.09 -9.29
C LEU A 27 13.22 -12.36 -10.48
N GLU A 28 12.43 -11.54 -11.18
CA GLU A 28 12.83 -10.79 -12.37
C GLU A 28 13.05 -9.29 -12.07
N GLY A 29 13.07 -8.92 -10.78
CA GLY A 29 13.13 -7.53 -10.33
C GLY A 29 11.84 -6.73 -10.58
N ILE A 30 11.93 -5.40 -10.42
CA ILE A 30 10.78 -4.49 -10.57
C ILE A 30 10.33 -4.42 -12.05
N PRO A 31 9.03 -4.64 -12.35
CA PRO A 31 8.47 -4.47 -13.69
C PRO A 31 8.73 -3.08 -14.27
N GLU A 32 8.97 -2.99 -15.58
CA GLU A 32 9.27 -1.73 -16.28
C GLU A 32 8.25 -0.62 -15.99
N SER A 33 6.96 -0.96 -15.91
CA SER A 33 5.87 -0.02 -15.64
C SER A 33 5.92 0.64 -14.24
N LEU A 34 6.74 0.11 -13.33
CA LEU A 34 6.89 0.57 -11.95
C LEU A 34 8.27 1.17 -11.66
N LYS A 35 9.21 1.16 -12.62
CA LYS A 35 10.60 1.62 -12.37
C LYS A 35 10.69 3.11 -12.04
N GLU A 36 9.85 3.92 -12.68
CA GLU A 36 9.80 5.37 -12.48
C GLU A 36 8.99 5.79 -11.25
N TRP A 37 8.43 4.85 -10.50
CA TRP A 37 7.67 5.18 -9.31
C TRP A 37 8.62 5.52 -8.17
N GLU A 38 8.25 6.52 -7.38
CA GLU A 38 8.91 6.77 -6.11
C GLU A 38 8.63 5.59 -5.16
N LYS A 39 9.67 5.10 -4.50
CA LYS A 39 9.64 3.84 -3.75
C LYS A 39 9.86 4.10 -2.27
N ILE A 40 9.17 3.32 -1.45
CA ILE A 40 9.54 3.12 -0.04
C ILE A 40 10.22 1.75 0.02
N THR A 41 11.49 1.71 0.37
CA THR A 41 12.23 0.47 0.49
C THR A 41 11.85 -0.24 1.79
N VAL A 42 11.51 -1.52 1.68
CA VAL A 42 11.23 -2.41 2.79
C VAL A 42 12.08 -3.67 2.59
N ASP A 43 12.67 -4.17 3.66
CA ASP A 43 13.44 -5.42 3.58
C ASP A 43 12.54 -6.66 3.67
N LEU A 44 13.13 -7.83 3.43
CA LEU A 44 12.40 -9.10 3.42
C LEU A 44 11.83 -9.48 4.81
N ASP A 45 12.51 -9.11 5.90
CA ASP A 45 12.07 -9.42 7.26
C ASP A 45 10.83 -8.59 7.62
N GLN A 46 10.85 -7.29 7.28
CA GLN A 46 9.71 -6.38 7.38
C GLN A 46 8.54 -6.83 6.50
N ALA A 47 8.81 -7.31 5.29
CA ALA A 47 7.78 -7.87 4.43
C ALA A 47 7.14 -9.12 5.04
N THR A 48 7.98 -10.01 5.56
CA THR A 48 7.56 -11.28 6.18
C THR A 48 6.77 -11.06 7.46
N SER A 49 7.03 -9.97 8.19
CA SER A 49 6.26 -9.58 9.38
C SER A 49 4.88 -8.99 9.06
N LEU A 50 4.50 -8.90 7.78
CA LEU A 50 3.25 -8.33 7.27
C LEU A 50 3.18 -6.80 7.29
N ALA A 51 4.32 -6.09 7.36
CA ALA A 51 4.34 -4.62 7.36
C ALA A 51 3.68 -4.01 6.11
N THR A 52 3.84 -4.64 4.95
CA THR A 52 3.26 -4.18 3.66
C THR A 52 1.78 -4.59 3.47
N ASN A 53 1.13 -5.15 4.49
CA ASN A 53 -0.22 -5.71 4.43
C ASN A 53 -1.31 -4.77 5.01
N GLY A 54 -1.00 -3.48 5.14
CA GLY A 54 -2.01 -2.46 5.48
C GLY A 54 -3.03 -2.25 4.36
N LEU A 55 -3.98 -1.34 4.60
CA LEU A 55 -5.15 -1.16 3.75
C LEU A 55 -5.28 0.29 3.28
N PRO A 56 -5.10 0.56 1.96
CA PRO A 56 -5.45 1.87 1.41
C PRO A 56 -6.97 1.99 1.26
N LEU A 57 -7.55 2.95 1.97
CA LEU A 57 -8.98 3.29 1.87
C LEU A 57 -9.27 4.16 0.65
N GLY A 58 -8.27 4.92 0.19
CA GLY A 58 -8.31 5.78 -0.98
C GLY A 58 -6.92 6.34 -1.30
N PRO A 59 -6.82 7.39 -2.12
CA PRO A 59 -5.54 8.06 -2.42
C PRO A 59 -4.91 8.73 -1.19
N ASP A 60 -5.73 9.18 -0.24
CA ASP A 60 -5.30 10.08 0.84
C ASP A 60 -5.26 9.41 2.22
N VAL A 61 -5.72 8.15 2.36
CA VAL A 61 -5.80 7.46 3.67
C VAL A 61 -5.32 6.01 3.57
N TYR A 62 -4.40 5.65 4.47
CA TYR A 62 -3.86 4.29 4.63
C TYR A 62 -3.99 3.81 6.08
N VAL A 63 -4.42 2.56 6.26
CA VAL A 63 -4.56 1.94 7.59
C VAL A 63 -3.44 0.94 7.81
N THR A 64 -2.78 1.00 8.98
CA THR A 64 -1.74 0.04 9.38
C THR A 64 -1.72 -0.22 10.88
N ASP A 65 -0.94 -1.21 11.30
CA ASP A 65 -0.72 -1.56 12.71
C ASP A 65 0.37 -0.63 13.31
N PRO A 66 0.22 -0.13 14.56
CA PRO A 66 1.24 0.68 15.23
C PRO A 66 2.65 0.07 15.22
N GLU A 67 2.77 -1.27 15.20
CA GLU A 67 4.05 -1.98 15.07
C GLU A 67 4.84 -1.55 13.81
N PHE A 68 4.14 -1.10 12.77
CA PHE A 68 4.71 -0.68 11.48
C PHE A 68 4.76 0.84 11.32
N SER A 69 4.87 1.59 12.41
CA SER A 69 5.02 3.06 12.41
C SER A 69 6.18 3.57 11.54
N PHE A 70 7.27 2.80 11.38
CA PHE A 70 8.36 3.17 10.47
C PHE A 70 7.88 3.31 9.02
N LEU A 71 7.02 2.39 8.57
CA LEU A 71 6.45 2.43 7.22
C LEU A 71 5.35 3.48 7.12
N GLY A 72 4.55 3.64 8.18
CA GLY A 72 3.54 4.69 8.26
C GLY A 72 4.16 6.09 8.10
N GLN A 73 5.24 6.38 8.81
CA GLN A 73 5.96 7.66 8.70
C GLN A 73 6.50 7.92 7.28
N GLU A 74 7.02 6.90 6.61
CA GLU A 74 7.45 7.03 5.22
C GLU A 74 6.27 7.31 4.27
N ILE A 75 5.11 6.69 4.51
CA ILE A 75 3.88 6.95 3.74
C ILE A 75 3.37 8.39 3.97
N GLU A 76 3.43 8.90 5.20
CA GLU A 76 3.01 10.27 5.54
C GLU A 76 3.81 11.33 4.77
N ARG A 77 5.07 11.07 4.43
CA ARG A 77 5.91 11.98 3.61
C ARG A 77 5.34 12.22 2.21
N PHE A 78 4.46 11.34 1.72
CA PHE A 78 3.76 11.49 0.45
C PHE A 78 2.43 12.25 0.56
N GLY A 79 2.11 12.78 1.75
CA GLY A 79 0.86 13.48 2.01
C GLY A 79 -0.35 12.56 2.20
N VAL A 80 -0.11 11.27 2.47
CA VAL A 80 -1.15 10.28 2.80
C VAL A 80 -1.34 10.27 4.32
N HIS A 81 -2.57 10.40 4.78
CA HIS A 81 -2.90 10.25 6.20
C HIS A 81 -2.82 8.77 6.62
N VAL A 82 -2.11 8.48 7.71
CA VAL A 82 -1.99 7.11 8.22
C VAL A 82 -2.82 6.94 9.49
N GLU A 83 -3.79 6.04 9.41
CA GLU A 83 -4.60 5.60 10.54
C GLU A 83 -3.98 4.35 11.16
N TYR A 84 -3.58 4.46 12.43
CA TYR A 84 -3.00 3.36 13.18
C TYR A 84 -4.08 2.62 13.98
N VAL A 85 -4.24 1.32 13.70
CA VAL A 85 -5.24 0.47 14.35
C VAL A 85 -4.56 -0.76 14.92
N GLU A 86 -4.79 -1.06 16.20
CA GLU A 86 -4.17 -2.22 16.83
C GLU A 86 -4.70 -3.53 16.22
N PHE A 87 -3.80 -4.33 15.66
CA PHE A 87 -4.16 -5.51 14.87
C PHE A 87 -3.30 -6.75 15.19
N SER A 88 -2.50 -6.70 16.26
CA SER A 88 -1.54 -7.74 16.64
C SER A 88 -2.16 -9.14 16.76
N ILE A 89 -3.32 -9.26 17.41
CA ILE A 89 -4.02 -10.56 17.60
C ILE A 89 -4.47 -11.14 16.26
N THR A 90 -5.05 -10.33 15.37
CA THR A 90 -5.50 -10.83 14.07
C THR A 90 -4.31 -11.15 13.17
N ARG A 91 -3.27 -10.32 13.22
CA ARG A 91 -2.03 -10.52 12.48
C ARG A 91 -1.30 -11.81 12.86
N SER A 92 -1.36 -12.23 14.12
CA SER A 92 -0.81 -13.52 14.55
C SER A 92 -1.50 -14.74 13.94
N LEU A 93 -2.66 -14.57 13.27
CA LEU A 93 -3.35 -15.62 12.52
C LEU A 93 -2.86 -15.75 11.06
N GLY A 94 -1.83 -15.00 10.66
CA GLY A 94 -1.20 -15.11 9.34
C GLY A 94 -1.71 -14.14 8.28
N GLY A 95 -2.43 -13.09 8.67
CA GLY A 95 -2.89 -12.05 7.74
C GLY A 95 -3.18 -10.72 8.44
N SER A 96 -2.98 -9.59 7.74
CA SER A 96 -3.28 -8.25 8.26
C SER A 96 -4.51 -7.67 7.56
N PHE A 97 -4.71 -6.35 7.63
CA PHE A 97 -5.87 -5.63 7.10
C PHE A 97 -6.24 -6.03 5.67
N ARG A 98 -5.27 -6.11 4.75
CA ARG A 98 -5.56 -6.48 3.35
C ARG A 98 -6.07 -7.92 3.24
N CYS A 99 -5.52 -8.86 3.99
CA CYS A 99 -5.97 -10.25 4.00
C CYS A 99 -7.34 -10.44 4.69
N GLY A 100 -7.63 -9.61 5.70
CA GLY A 100 -8.87 -9.68 6.47
C GLY A 100 -10.05 -8.93 5.86
N THR A 101 -9.86 -8.23 4.73
CA THR A 101 -10.92 -7.41 4.11
C THR A 101 -11.12 -7.74 2.64
N GLN A 102 -12.36 -7.58 2.17
CA GLN A 102 -12.70 -7.71 0.75
C GLN A 102 -13.46 -6.44 0.32
N PRO A 103 -12.82 -5.49 -0.39
CA PRO A 103 -13.49 -4.27 -0.80
C PRO A 103 -14.54 -4.58 -1.88
N LEU A 104 -15.83 -4.49 -1.52
CA LEU A 104 -16.94 -4.75 -2.44
C LEU A 104 -17.21 -3.57 -3.39
N LEU A 105 -16.90 -2.35 -2.96
CA LEU A 105 -17.12 -1.13 -3.72
C LEU A 105 -16.05 -0.09 -3.36
N ARG A 106 -15.49 0.57 -4.37
CA ARG A 106 -14.61 1.74 -4.23
C ARG A 106 -15.17 2.87 -5.09
N LYS A 107 -15.34 4.07 -4.52
CA LYS A 107 -15.79 5.29 -5.22
C LYS A 107 -14.80 6.40 -4.89
N PHE A 108 -14.12 6.92 -5.90
CA PHE A 108 -13.15 8.00 -5.80
C PHE A 108 -13.37 9.01 -6.93
#